data_AF-A0AA36DA20-F1
#
_entry.id   AF-A0AA36DA20-F1
#
_cell.length_a   1.000
_cell.length_b   1.000
_cell.length_c   1.000
_cell.angle_alpha   90.00
_cell.angle_beta   90.00
_cell.angle_gamma   90.00
#
_symmetry.space_group_name_H-M   'P 1'
#
loop_
_entity.id
_entity.type
_entity.pdbx_description
1 polymer ?
#
loop_
_entity_poly.entity_id
_entity_poly.type
_entity_poly.pdbx_seq_one_letter_code
_entity_poly.pdbx_strand_id
1 'polypeptide(L)'
;MLLLSVVSSYSTRVQGIAVRGRFLCGREPLAHATVKIIDKDSGRDPDDLLGEVLTDSDGRFSLSGATREDGDIEAAIKVYHDCNDEHTPCQRKMMWDIPQRYNNNGTVSEWFEIGEINLELGFRSEERDSLGMLTRLAGQTVRHGSGVPDHLEEHSAKLFINDEFMNAKSGKSFETQDPATGNKIADVAEGGPRRCSCRREGRPSKPSVSARRGAGWTPRSAVLIQRLANLMERDRQILASLETLDTGKPHSVSYAADLGLSIAGMSDHFTCTRHEPVRACGQFIPWNFQLLMQAGSWAPLWLCRFPPCSLTSFLREAGFPEGVGNILSGFGPTSAAVVAQHMGIDKAFTGSTEIGRLVMKEAQQHQDSNIKKFTVDLGGKAPNIIFADANLDEAVEQAHRELFFHQSQCCGDAIRTFVEGMVYDEFVARSRELARKRVVGDPFDLESDQGPQIDGNQGNTVLKFIEAGKREGLIGVRLQEGRR
;
A
#
# COMPACT_ATOMS: atom_id res chain seq x y z
N MET A 1 -41.21 -7.87 -5.10
CA MET A 1 -41.82 -6.53 -5.08
C MET A 1 -40.72 -5.54 -5.44
N LEU A 2 -40.85 -4.95 -6.64
CA LEU A 2 -40.10 -3.86 -7.31
C LEU A 2 -38.75 -3.35 -6.75
N LEU A 3 -37.74 -3.32 -7.63
CA LEU A 3 -36.80 -2.21 -7.69
C LEU A 3 -36.60 -1.79 -9.16
N LEU A 4 -36.96 -0.54 -9.42
CA LEU A 4 -36.85 0.19 -10.68
C LEU A 4 -35.39 0.35 -11.11
N SER A 5 -35.16 0.27 -12.42
CA SER A 5 -33.98 0.79 -13.10
C SER A 5 -34.03 2.33 -13.14
N VAL A 6 -32.91 2.98 -12.83
CA VAL A 6 -32.63 4.36 -13.23
C VAL A 6 -31.44 4.32 -14.17
N VAL A 7 -31.68 4.64 -15.44
CA VAL A 7 -30.67 4.91 -16.45
C VAL A 7 -30.23 6.37 -16.24
N SER A 8 -28.94 6.60 -16.01
CA SER A 8 -28.37 7.96 -16.04
C SER A 8 -27.82 8.23 -17.45
N SER A 9 -28.36 9.26 -18.10
CA SER A 9 -27.88 9.83 -19.35
C SER A 9 -26.86 10.92 -19.02
N TYR A 10 -25.61 10.79 -19.47
CA TYR A 10 -24.55 11.80 -19.28
C TYR A 10 -24.74 12.97 -20.26
N SER A 11 -24.54 14.21 -19.79
CA SER A 11 -24.76 15.44 -20.57
C SER A 11 -23.59 16.42 -20.38
N THR A 12 -22.58 16.35 -21.26
CA THR A 12 -21.44 17.29 -21.31
C THR A 12 -21.87 18.71 -21.70
N ARG A 13 -21.29 19.76 -21.08
CA ARG A 13 -21.61 21.17 -21.39
C ARG A 13 -20.36 22.03 -21.59
N VAL A 14 -20.46 23.06 -22.45
CA VAL A 14 -19.37 24.02 -22.70
C VAL A 14 -19.38 25.07 -21.59
N GLN A 15 -18.23 25.30 -20.98
CA GLN A 15 -18.05 26.27 -19.92
C GLN A 15 -16.87 27.18 -20.22
N GLY A 16 -17.06 28.48 -19.97
CA GLY A 16 -16.10 29.52 -20.26
C GLY A 16 -15.85 30.42 -19.07
N ILE A 17 -14.62 30.89 -18.98
CA ILE A 17 -14.15 31.78 -17.92
C ILE A 17 -13.33 32.92 -18.48
N ALA A 18 -13.42 34.07 -17.83
CA ALA A 18 -12.61 35.22 -18.17
C ALA A 18 -12.12 35.92 -16.92
N VAL A 19 -10.85 36.31 -16.96
CA VAL A 19 -10.15 36.97 -15.86
C VAL A 19 -9.38 38.16 -16.39
N ARG A 20 -9.38 39.24 -15.62
CA ARG A 20 -8.52 40.39 -15.90
C ARG A 20 -8.03 41.01 -14.61
N GLY A 21 -6.94 41.76 -14.73
CA GLY A 21 -6.33 42.42 -13.59
C GLY A 21 -5.01 43.07 -13.96
N ARG A 22 -4.22 43.36 -12.93
CA ARG A 22 -2.94 44.04 -13.09
C ARG A 22 -1.91 43.52 -12.11
N PHE A 23 -0.70 43.30 -12.58
CA PHE A 23 0.43 42.92 -11.75
C PHE A 23 1.45 44.04 -11.64
N LEU A 24 1.99 44.20 -10.43
CA LEU A 24 3.07 45.13 -10.13
C LEU A 24 4.28 44.36 -9.59
N CYS A 25 5.46 44.93 -9.76
CA CYS A 25 6.68 44.50 -9.11
C CYS A 25 7.23 45.67 -8.28
N GLY A 26 7.00 45.63 -6.98
CA GLY A 26 7.28 46.74 -6.10
C GLY A 26 6.43 47.95 -6.45
N ARG A 27 7.04 49.03 -6.93
CA ARG A 27 6.29 50.25 -7.31
C ARG A 27 6.03 50.37 -8.80
N GLU A 28 6.55 49.44 -9.60
CA GLU A 28 6.47 49.51 -11.06
C GLU A 28 5.47 48.49 -11.62
N PRO A 29 4.80 48.77 -12.75
CA PRO A 29 3.98 47.78 -13.43
C PRO A 29 4.81 46.62 -13.95
N LEU A 30 4.33 45.39 -13.74
CA LEU A 30 5.03 44.19 -14.17
C LEU A 30 4.61 43.84 -15.60
N ALA A 31 5.34 44.36 -16.57
CA ALA A 31 5.14 44.08 -17.99
C ALA A 31 5.72 42.73 -18.41
N HIS A 32 5.13 42.13 -19.45
CA HIS A 32 5.59 40.88 -20.08
C HIS A 32 5.64 39.65 -19.16
N ALA A 33 4.90 39.64 -18.07
CA ALA A 33 4.69 38.43 -17.28
C ALA A 33 3.69 37.51 -17.98
N THR A 34 3.98 36.21 -18.00
CA THR A 34 3.12 35.22 -18.65
C THR A 34 1.98 34.83 -17.73
N VAL A 35 0.76 35.00 -18.20
CA VAL A 35 -0.47 34.70 -17.49
C VAL A 35 -1.26 33.65 -18.26
N LYS A 36 -1.62 32.55 -17.59
CA LYS A 36 -2.39 31.45 -18.15
C LYS A 36 -3.64 31.19 -17.35
N ILE A 37 -4.73 30.81 -18.01
CA ILE A 37 -5.89 30.17 -17.37
C ILE A 37 -5.76 28.68 -17.66
N ILE A 38 -5.83 27.88 -16.61
CA ILE A 38 -5.85 26.43 -16.71
C ILE A 38 -7.12 25.90 -16.06
N ASP A 39 -7.65 24.81 -16.60
CA ASP A 39 -8.59 23.97 -15.88
C ASP A 39 -7.82 23.00 -15.00
N LYS A 40 -8.22 22.88 -13.74
CA LYS A 40 -7.57 21.97 -12.80
C LYS A 40 -8.35 20.68 -12.74
N ASP A 41 -8.09 19.80 -13.69
CA ASP A 41 -8.72 18.50 -13.65
C ASP A 41 -8.18 17.65 -12.49
N SER A 42 -9.09 17.19 -11.64
CA SER A 42 -8.79 16.26 -10.55
C SER A 42 -8.48 14.82 -11.02
N GLY A 43 -8.26 14.65 -12.34
CA GLY A 43 -8.17 13.39 -13.06
C GLY A 43 -6.77 13.03 -13.54
N ARG A 44 -6.70 12.11 -14.53
CA ARG A 44 -5.45 11.60 -15.10
C ARG A 44 -4.95 12.41 -16.31
N ASP A 45 -5.73 13.40 -16.72
CA ASP A 45 -5.44 14.25 -17.85
C ASP A 45 -4.69 15.50 -17.35
N PRO A 46 -3.69 15.99 -18.11
CA PRO A 46 -2.91 17.16 -17.70
C PRO A 46 -3.78 18.43 -17.75
N ASP A 47 -3.66 19.29 -16.73
CA ASP A 47 -4.40 20.57 -16.62
C ASP A 47 -4.55 21.28 -17.98
N ASP A 48 -5.79 21.38 -18.47
CA ASP A 48 -6.06 21.87 -19.80
C ASP A 48 -5.83 23.39 -19.86
N LEU A 49 -4.98 23.82 -20.79
CA LEU A 49 -4.68 25.24 -20.99
C LEU A 49 -5.86 25.90 -21.71
N LEU A 50 -6.66 26.66 -20.95
CA LEU A 50 -7.82 27.37 -21.47
C LEU A 50 -7.44 28.66 -22.21
N GLY A 51 -6.32 29.29 -21.83
CA GLY A 51 -5.79 30.46 -22.52
C GLY A 51 -4.50 31.00 -21.92
N GLU A 52 -3.76 31.80 -22.69
CA GLU A 52 -2.50 32.42 -22.28
C GLU A 52 -2.34 33.82 -22.88
N VAL A 53 -1.79 34.75 -22.10
CA VAL A 53 -1.45 36.11 -22.53
C VAL A 53 -0.26 36.64 -21.74
N LEU A 54 0.43 37.65 -22.28
CA LEU A 54 1.43 38.41 -21.55
C LEU A 54 0.80 39.68 -20.99
N THR A 55 1.24 40.13 -19.81
CA THR A 55 0.87 41.46 -19.32
C THR A 55 1.42 42.54 -20.24
N ASP A 56 0.64 43.60 -20.45
CA ASP A 56 1.05 44.76 -21.24
C ASP A 56 2.08 45.63 -20.52
N SER A 57 2.53 46.72 -21.16
CA SER A 57 3.50 47.65 -20.59
C SER A 57 3.05 48.31 -19.28
N ASP A 58 1.73 48.37 -19.04
CA ASP A 58 1.14 48.88 -17.80
C ASP A 58 0.87 47.75 -16.81
N GLY A 59 1.37 46.54 -17.06
CA GLY A 59 1.21 45.36 -16.22
C GLY A 59 -0.21 44.78 -16.20
N ARG A 60 -1.09 45.24 -17.08
CA ARG A 60 -2.49 44.78 -17.16
C ARG A 60 -2.60 43.57 -18.07
N PHE A 61 -3.58 42.73 -17.80
CA PHE A 61 -3.94 41.62 -18.67
C PHE A 61 -5.45 41.38 -18.64
N SER A 62 -5.97 40.85 -19.74
CA SER A 62 -7.36 40.42 -19.87
C SER A 62 -7.36 39.16 -20.73
N LEU A 63 -7.86 38.05 -20.18
CA LEU A 63 -7.78 36.75 -20.81
C LEU A 63 -9.08 35.97 -20.58
N SER A 64 -9.55 35.27 -21.60
CA SER A 64 -10.70 34.38 -21.51
C SER A 64 -10.42 33.07 -22.22
N GLY A 65 -10.96 31.98 -21.69
CA GLY A 65 -10.85 30.63 -22.25
C GLY A 65 -12.11 29.82 -21.99
N ALA A 66 -12.32 28.75 -22.75
CA ALA A 66 -13.47 27.86 -22.57
C ALA A 66 -13.12 26.43 -22.98
N THR A 67 -13.74 25.47 -22.31
CA THR A 67 -13.59 24.03 -22.56
C THR A 67 -14.96 23.34 -22.47
N ARG A 68 -15.04 22.07 -22.89
CA ARG A 68 -16.27 21.26 -22.87
C ARG A 68 -16.05 20.03 -22.00
N GLU A 69 -16.71 20.01 -20.86
CA GLU A 69 -16.48 18.98 -19.85
C GLU A 69 -17.77 18.48 -19.19
N ASP A 70 -17.66 17.32 -18.55
CA ASP A 70 -18.72 16.68 -17.76
C ASP A 70 -18.51 17.03 -16.28
N GLY A 71 -19.15 18.10 -15.82
CA GLY A 71 -18.92 18.68 -14.50
C GLY A 71 -18.80 20.19 -14.57
N ASP A 72 -18.33 20.84 -13.50
CA ASP A 72 -17.99 22.27 -13.47
C ASP A 72 -16.48 22.45 -13.58
N ILE A 73 -16.01 23.39 -14.41
CA ILE A 73 -14.57 23.64 -14.61
C ILE A 73 -13.91 24.17 -13.35
N GLU A 74 -12.74 23.69 -12.96
CA GLU A 74 -11.99 24.15 -11.78
C GLU A 74 -10.90 25.16 -12.16
N ALA A 75 -11.32 26.26 -12.76
CA ALA A 75 -10.42 27.22 -13.37
C ALA A 75 -9.47 27.91 -12.37
N ALA A 76 -8.21 28.05 -12.76
CA ALA A 76 -7.19 28.80 -12.04
C ALA A 76 -6.32 29.64 -12.97
N ILE A 77 -5.83 30.75 -12.45
CA ILE A 77 -4.86 31.61 -13.12
C ILE A 77 -3.45 31.30 -12.63
N LYS A 78 -2.53 31.13 -13.57
CA LYS A 78 -1.13 30.80 -13.33
C LYS A 78 -0.23 31.87 -13.93
N VAL A 79 0.67 32.43 -13.14
CA VAL A 79 1.49 33.59 -13.51
C VAL A 79 2.96 33.26 -13.33
N TYR A 80 3.75 33.52 -14.38
CA TYR A 80 5.20 33.35 -14.36
C TYR A 80 5.86 34.73 -14.42
N HIS A 81 6.79 34.99 -13.51
CA HIS A 81 7.46 36.28 -13.42
C HIS A 81 8.82 36.21 -12.74
N ASP A 82 9.66 37.20 -13.03
CA ASP A 82 11.00 37.34 -12.43
C ASP A 82 11.08 38.56 -11.50
N CYS A 83 9.93 39.07 -11.06
CA CYS A 83 9.88 40.20 -10.13
C CYS A 83 10.75 39.95 -8.89
N ASN A 84 11.72 40.83 -8.65
CA ASN A 84 12.72 40.77 -7.57
C ASN A 84 13.45 39.41 -7.48
N ASP A 85 13.59 38.72 -8.62
CA ASP A 85 14.35 37.48 -8.69
C ASP A 85 15.70 37.71 -9.40
N GLU A 86 16.77 37.65 -8.63
CA GLU A 86 18.14 37.74 -9.16
C GLU A 86 18.64 36.38 -9.70
N HIS A 87 17.84 35.31 -9.59
CA HIS A 87 18.25 33.94 -9.91
C HIS A 87 17.81 33.51 -11.31
N THR A 88 18.57 33.93 -12.32
CA THR A 88 18.44 33.34 -13.67
C THR A 88 19.12 31.96 -13.73
N PRO A 89 18.53 30.95 -14.42
CA PRO A 89 17.42 31.05 -15.36
C PRO A 89 16.06 30.60 -14.78
N CYS A 90 15.89 30.60 -13.45
CA CYS A 90 14.72 30.02 -12.83
C CYS A 90 13.61 31.07 -12.67
N GLN A 91 12.41 30.83 -13.19
CA GLN A 91 11.30 31.78 -13.07
C GLN A 91 10.38 31.45 -11.89
N ARG A 92 9.92 32.48 -11.17
CA ARG A 92 8.92 32.33 -10.09
C ARG A 92 7.56 32.10 -10.72
N LYS A 93 6.79 31.19 -10.13
CA LYS A 93 5.48 30.77 -10.61
C LYS A 93 4.46 30.85 -9.50
N MET A 94 3.35 31.52 -9.80
CA MET A 94 2.22 31.74 -8.90
C MET A 94 0.95 31.16 -9.47
N MET A 95 0.01 30.75 -8.61
CA MET A 95 -1.29 30.25 -9.03
C MET A 95 -2.40 30.65 -8.06
N TRP A 96 -3.54 31.07 -8.60
CA TRP A 96 -4.74 31.41 -7.83
C TRP A 96 -5.99 30.78 -8.44
N ASP A 97 -6.88 30.29 -7.59
CA ASP A 97 -8.15 29.72 -8.03
C ASP A 97 -9.13 30.82 -8.39
N ILE A 98 -9.87 30.61 -9.48
CA ILE A 98 -10.98 31.48 -9.85
C ILE A 98 -12.25 30.88 -9.25
N PRO A 99 -13.02 31.64 -8.45
CA PRO A 99 -14.22 31.10 -7.81
C PRO A 99 -15.23 30.58 -8.83
N GLN A 100 -15.76 29.38 -8.59
CA GLN A 100 -16.74 28.66 -9.41
C GLN A 100 -17.93 29.51 -9.89
N ARG A 101 -18.35 30.53 -9.13
CA ARG A 101 -19.44 31.44 -9.53
C ARG A 101 -19.17 32.22 -10.83
N TYR A 102 -17.92 32.33 -11.25
CA TYR A 102 -17.53 33.01 -12.49
C TYR A 102 -17.42 32.04 -13.68
N ASN A 103 -17.78 30.77 -13.50
CA ASN A 103 -17.91 29.81 -14.58
C ASN A 103 -19.22 30.06 -15.33
N ASN A 104 -19.11 30.37 -16.62
CA ASN A 104 -20.26 30.68 -17.45
C ASN A 104 -20.56 29.47 -18.33
N ASN A 105 -21.81 29.01 -18.36
CA ASN A 105 -22.24 27.99 -19.32
C ASN A 105 -22.41 28.62 -20.71
N GLY A 106 -21.53 28.26 -21.64
CA GLY A 106 -21.48 28.82 -22.99
C GLY A 106 -20.57 30.06 -23.09
N THR A 107 -21.11 31.18 -23.58
CA THR A 107 -20.36 32.44 -23.75
C THR A 107 -20.16 33.16 -22.41
N VAL A 108 -18.94 33.65 -22.16
CA VAL A 108 -18.56 34.39 -20.95
C VAL A 108 -19.43 35.64 -20.79
N SER A 109 -20.22 35.71 -19.72
CA SER A 109 -21.04 36.88 -19.37
C SER A 109 -20.45 37.73 -18.25
N GLU A 110 -19.66 37.15 -17.35
CA GLU A 110 -19.05 37.86 -16.21
C GLU A 110 -17.53 37.62 -16.13
N TRP A 111 -16.80 38.68 -15.76
CA TRP A 111 -15.35 38.67 -15.63
C TRP A 111 -14.94 38.57 -14.17
N PHE A 112 -14.01 37.68 -13.87
CA PHE A 112 -13.33 37.68 -12.59
C PHE A 112 -12.24 38.75 -12.56
N GLU A 113 -12.43 39.74 -11.70
CA GLU A 113 -11.48 40.82 -11.47
C GLU A 113 -10.55 40.42 -10.34
N ILE A 114 -9.33 40.00 -10.66
CA ILE A 114 -8.35 39.64 -9.63
C ILE A 114 -7.79 40.89 -8.91
N GLY A 115 -8.03 42.08 -9.48
CA GLY A 115 -7.57 43.34 -8.95
C GLY A 115 -6.11 43.64 -9.30
N GLU A 116 -5.47 44.49 -8.50
CA GLU A 116 -4.06 44.84 -8.63
C GLU A 116 -3.24 44.10 -7.57
N ILE A 117 -2.28 43.28 -8.00
CA ILE A 117 -1.48 42.44 -7.10
C ILE A 117 0.01 42.74 -7.31
N ASN A 118 0.70 43.00 -6.20
CA ASN A 118 2.15 43.23 -6.20
C ASN A 118 2.89 41.93 -5.91
N LEU A 119 3.69 41.49 -6.89
CA LEU A 119 4.41 40.21 -6.91
C LEU A 119 5.84 40.30 -6.35
N GLU A 120 6.25 41.46 -5.84
CA GLU A 120 7.48 41.58 -5.03
C GLU A 120 7.35 40.80 -3.72
N LEU A 121 6.15 40.80 -3.14
CA LEU A 121 5.87 40.11 -1.89
C LEU A 121 5.85 38.59 -2.14
N GLY A 122 6.68 37.84 -1.43
CA GLY A 122 6.70 36.37 -1.52
C GLY A 122 5.39 35.78 -1.01
N PHE A 123 4.69 35.03 -1.87
CA PHE A 123 3.46 34.34 -1.50
C PHE A 123 3.75 32.88 -1.13
N ARG A 124 2.95 32.32 -0.21
CA ARG A 124 3.14 30.93 0.27
C ARG A 124 2.92 29.86 -0.80
N SER A 125 2.18 30.17 -1.87
CA SER A 125 1.86 29.25 -2.97
C SER A 125 2.79 29.41 -4.18
N GLU A 126 3.95 30.03 -3.98
CA GLU A 126 4.93 30.26 -5.04
C GLU A 126 5.87 29.07 -5.25
N GLU A 127 6.09 28.73 -6.51
CA GLU A 127 6.97 27.64 -6.97
C GLU A 127 8.08 28.20 -7.90
N ARG A 128 9.15 27.42 -8.15
CA ARG A 128 10.26 27.80 -9.05
C ARG A 128 10.46 26.76 -10.16
N ASP A 129 10.66 27.23 -11.39
CA ASP A 129 10.91 26.39 -12.57
C ASP A 129 12.33 26.61 -13.11
N SER A 130 13.18 25.57 -13.17
CA SER A 130 14.66 25.70 -13.24
C SER A 130 15.35 24.91 -14.37
N LEU A 131 14.62 24.49 -15.41
CA LEU A 131 15.07 23.50 -16.40
C LEU A 131 16.21 23.92 -17.37
N GLY A 132 16.98 24.99 -17.12
CA GLY A 132 17.88 25.61 -18.11
C GLY A 132 19.41 25.43 -17.96
N MET A 133 19.96 24.85 -16.89
CA MET A 133 21.38 25.07 -16.51
C MET A 133 22.19 23.79 -16.24
N LEU A 134 22.46 22.95 -17.24
CA LEU A 134 23.32 21.75 -17.07
C LEU A 134 24.68 21.80 -17.79
N THR A 135 25.13 22.94 -18.32
CA THR A 135 26.29 22.96 -19.25
C THR A 135 27.51 23.80 -18.85
N ARG A 136 27.69 24.29 -17.60
CA ARG A 136 28.74 25.31 -17.36
C ARG A 136 29.71 25.24 -16.19
N LEU A 137 29.71 24.27 -15.28
CA LEU A 137 30.61 24.36 -14.11
C LEU A 137 31.52 23.14 -13.93
N ALA A 138 32.65 23.17 -14.63
CA ALA A 138 33.85 22.42 -14.29
C ALA A 138 34.93 23.41 -13.80
N GLY A 139 35.33 23.29 -12.53
CA GLY A 139 36.60 23.81 -12.00
C GLY A 139 36.49 24.84 -10.86
N GLN A 140 36.69 24.40 -9.61
CA GLN A 140 37.41 25.15 -8.55
C GLN A 140 37.66 24.27 -7.30
N THR A 141 38.80 24.50 -6.62
CA THR A 141 39.36 23.75 -5.47
C THR A 141 39.35 24.58 -4.17
N VAL A 142 39.19 23.97 -2.98
CA VAL A 142 39.16 24.66 -1.65
C VAL A 142 39.90 23.89 -0.53
N ARG A 143 40.44 24.65 0.46
CA ARG A 143 41.45 24.33 1.52
C ARG A 143 40.91 23.68 2.82
N HIS A 144 41.81 23.03 3.59
CA HIS A 144 41.64 22.38 4.90
C HIS A 144 41.71 23.33 6.13
N GLY A 145 40.91 23.05 7.17
CA GLY A 145 41.06 23.54 8.55
C GLY A 145 40.56 22.50 9.57
N SER A 146 41.29 22.32 10.67
CA SER A 146 41.18 21.22 11.64
C SER A 146 40.63 21.67 13.00
N GLY A 147 39.51 21.09 13.46
CA GLY A 147 39.00 21.17 14.84
C GLY A 147 37.54 20.72 14.99
N VAL A 148 37.23 19.81 15.93
CA VAL A 148 35.87 19.35 16.28
C VAL A 148 35.26 20.30 17.32
N PRO A 149 34.01 20.80 17.14
CA PRO A 149 33.33 21.63 18.13
C PRO A 149 32.97 20.88 19.43
N ASP A 150 33.14 21.53 20.58
CA ASP A 150 32.94 20.97 21.93
C ASP A 150 31.62 20.20 22.15
N HIS A 151 30.52 20.66 21.53
CA HIS A 151 29.19 20.06 21.67
C HIS A 151 29.03 18.69 20.98
N LEU A 152 29.91 18.35 20.03
CA LEU A 152 29.93 17.04 19.37
C LEU A 152 30.82 16.04 20.12
N GLU A 153 31.83 16.50 20.87
CA GLU A 153 32.71 15.65 21.66
C GLU A 153 32.04 15.13 22.95
N GLU A 154 31.19 15.93 23.62
CA GLU A 154 30.64 15.60 24.95
C GLU A 154 29.55 14.49 24.96
N HIS A 155 29.06 14.13 23.77
CA HIS A 155 27.83 13.34 23.59
C HIS A 155 27.93 12.17 22.61
N SER A 156 29.00 12.08 21.81
CA SER A 156 29.17 11.08 20.73
C SER A 156 29.15 9.61 21.20
N ALA A 157 29.45 9.35 22.47
CA ALA A 157 29.49 8.03 23.07
C ALA A 157 28.25 7.66 23.93
N LYS A 158 27.28 8.57 24.06
CA LYS A 158 26.07 8.38 24.91
C LYS A 158 24.86 7.98 24.07
N LEU A 159 23.86 7.37 24.71
CA LEU A 159 22.58 7.08 24.08
C LEU A 159 21.73 8.36 24.01
N PHE A 160 21.05 8.61 22.90
CA PHE A 160 20.09 9.72 22.77
C PHE A 160 18.65 9.19 22.87
N ILE A 161 17.96 9.45 23.98
CA ILE A 161 16.61 8.92 24.27
C ILE A 161 15.75 10.02 24.90
N ASN A 162 14.56 10.26 24.36
CA ASN A 162 13.63 11.32 24.79
C ASN A 162 14.26 12.72 24.80
N ASP A 163 14.99 13.06 23.73
CA ASP A 163 15.70 14.34 23.54
C ASP A 163 16.83 14.62 24.55
N GLU A 164 17.32 13.60 25.26
CA GLU A 164 18.42 13.71 26.23
C GLU A 164 19.53 12.69 25.96
N PHE A 165 20.79 13.11 26.14
CA PHE A 165 21.94 12.21 26.13
C PHE A 165 22.11 11.53 27.50
N MET A 166 22.19 10.20 27.52
CA MET A 166 22.30 9.41 28.74
C MET A 166 23.20 8.19 28.59
N ASN A 167 23.78 7.75 29.70
CA ASN A 167 24.56 6.50 29.74
C ASN A 167 23.64 5.27 29.65
N ALA A 168 24.21 4.14 29.23
CA ALA A 168 23.50 2.87 29.27
C ALA A 168 23.08 2.53 30.71
N LYS A 169 21.83 2.08 30.90
CA LYS A 169 21.34 1.66 32.23
C LYS A 169 22.16 0.50 32.81
N SER A 170 22.69 -0.36 31.94
CA SER A 170 23.58 -1.48 32.30
C SER A 170 24.97 -1.00 32.74
N GLY A 171 25.34 0.25 32.46
CA GLY A 171 26.69 0.77 32.62
C GLY A 171 27.71 0.18 31.63
N LYS A 172 27.28 -0.68 30.70
CA LYS A 172 28.17 -1.31 29.71
C LYS A 172 28.47 -0.36 28.55
N SER A 173 29.68 -0.49 28.04
CA SER A 173 30.16 0.14 26.82
C SER A 173 30.99 -0.85 26.01
N PHE A 174 31.13 -0.58 24.72
CA PHE A 174 32.09 -1.26 23.85
C PHE A 174 33.04 -0.24 23.23
N GLU A 175 34.24 -0.71 22.92
CA GLU A 175 35.28 0.14 22.35
C GLU A 175 35.10 0.28 20.83
N THR A 176 35.23 1.50 20.32
CA THR A 176 35.56 1.72 18.91
C THR A 176 37.05 2.06 18.76
N GLN A 177 37.64 1.62 17.65
CA GLN A 177 39.06 1.69 17.37
C GLN A 177 39.30 2.33 16.01
N ASP A 178 40.37 3.11 15.92
CA ASP A 178 40.85 3.66 14.67
C ASP A 178 41.42 2.50 13.84
N PRO A 179 40.81 2.13 12.71
CA PRO A 179 41.25 1.00 11.92
C PRO A 179 42.62 1.23 11.25
N ALA A 180 43.11 2.48 11.16
CA ALA A 180 44.43 2.78 10.62
C ALA A 180 45.55 2.54 11.64
N THR A 181 45.27 2.71 12.94
CA THR A 181 46.31 2.63 14.00
C THR A 181 46.06 1.53 15.02
N GLY A 182 44.85 0.97 15.08
CA GLY A 182 44.40 0.04 16.13
C GLY A 182 44.20 0.70 17.49
N ASN A 183 44.39 2.03 17.59
CA ASN A 183 44.21 2.75 18.83
C ASN A 183 42.73 2.94 19.14
N LYS A 184 42.40 2.90 20.43
CA LYS A 184 41.07 3.23 20.92
C LYS A 184 40.67 4.67 20.54
N ILE A 185 39.48 4.83 19.96
CA ILE A 185 38.84 6.13 19.72
C ILE A 185 38.00 6.53 20.93
N ALA A 186 37.03 5.68 21.31
CA ALA A 186 36.08 5.97 22.39
C ALA A 186 35.41 4.69 22.93
N ASP A 187 34.84 4.78 24.14
CA ASP A 187 33.93 3.80 24.72
C ASP A 187 32.48 4.21 24.44
N VAL A 188 31.78 3.49 23.56
CA VAL A 188 30.39 3.77 23.18
C VAL A 188 29.42 3.00 24.06
N ALA A 189 28.40 3.67 24.59
CA ALA A 189 27.40 3.04 25.46
C ALA A 189 26.64 1.90 24.75
N GLU A 190 26.59 0.73 25.39
CA GLU A 190 25.89 -0.44 24.85
C GLU A 190 24.39 -0.37 25.19
N GLY A 191 23.55 -0.15 24.18
CA GLY A 191 22.10 -0.12 24.32
C GLY A 191 21.54 -1.48 24.76
N GLY A 192 20.88 -1.54 25.92
CA GLY A 192 20.19 -2.73 26.41
C GLY A 192 18.67 -2.72 26.12
N PRO A 193 17.96 -3.86 26.27
CA PRO A 193 16.52 -3.94 26.09
C PRO A 193 15.79 -3.08 27.13
N ARG A 194 15.34 -1.89 26.74
CA ARG A 194 14.34 -1.08 27.46
C ARG A 194 13.03 -1.08 26.66
N ARG A 195 11.89 -1.22 27.36
CA ARG A 195 10.59 -0.79 26.82
C ARG A 195 10.67 0.73 26.61
N CYS A 196 10.81 1.18 25.37
CA CYS A 196 10.59 2.59 25.02
C CYS A 196 9.13 2.95 25.35
N SER A 197 8.89 3.58 26.50
CA SER A 197 7.57 4.12 26.86
C SER A 197 7.35 5.44 26.11
N CYS A 198 7.13 5.36 24.80
CA CYS A 198 6.76 6.50 23.95
C CYS A 198 5.35 7.07 24.22
N ARG A 199 4.75 6.73 25.37
CA ARG A 199 3.39 7.16 25.75
C ARG A 199 3.43 7.88 27.08
N ARG A 200 3.70 9.19 27.04
CA ARG A 200 3.49 10.07 28.19
C ARG A 200 2.00 10.43 28.24
N GLU A 201 1.34 9.98 29.31
CA GLU A 201 -0.07 10.21 29.62
C GLU A 201 -0.30 11.68 30.01
N GLY A 202 -1.33 12.31 29.43
CA GLY A 202 -1.64 13.73 29.72
C GLY A 202 -2.47 14.50 28.69
N ARG A 203 -2.98 13.89 27.62
CA ARG A 203 -4.07 14.45 26.79
C ARG A 203 -4.93 13.34 26.18
N PRO A 204 -6.28 13.42 26.23
CA PRO A 204 -7.14 12.43 25.63
C PRO A 204 -7.09 12.58 24.10
N SER A 205 -6.57 11.58 23.42
CA SER A 205 -6.73 11.46 21.97
C SER A 205 -7.15 10.03 21.63
N LYS A 206 -8.45 9.84 21.45
CA LYS A 206 -9.06 8.68 20.78
C LYS A 206 -10.43 9.08 20.22
N PRO A 207 -10.96 8.40 19.19
CA PRO A 207 -10.34 7.88 17.95
C PRO A 207 -11.14 8.45 16.73
N SER A 208 -10.81 8.33 15.44
CA SER A 208 -11.01 7.14 14.60
C SER A 208 -10.91 7.55 13.11
N VAL A 209 -10.15 6.82 12.27
CA VAL A 209 -10.71 5.94 11.22
C VAL A 209 -11.43 6.71 10.09
N SER A 210 -10.75 7.58 9.35
CA SER A 210 -10.29 7.23 7.99
C SER A 210 -9.04 7.99 7.54
N ALA A 211 -8.58 8.97 8.33
CA ALA A 211 -7.73 10.04 7.84
C ALA A 211 -6.21 9.79 7.91
N ARG A 212 -5.73 8.62 8.37
CA ARG A 212 -4.30 8.32 8.48
C ARG A 212 -4.03 6.80 8.47
N ARG A 213 -3.29 6.27 7.49
CA ARG A 213 -2.20 5.32 7.79
C ARG A 213 -0.90 6.10 7.54
N GLY A 214 -0.28 6.79 8.48
CA GLY A 214 -0.47 6.91 9.91
C GLY A 214 0.42 8.06 10.35
N ALA A 215 -0.05 9.30 10.44
CA ALA A 215 0.84 10.46 10.70
C ALA A 215 2.10 10.41 9.82
N GLY A 216 1.88 10.40 8.49
CA GLY A 216 2.95 10.56 7.52
C GLY A 216 3.66 11.90 7.71
N TRP A 217 4.87 12.00 7.15
CA TRP A 217 5.71 13.19 7.12
C TRP A 217 4.86 14.46 6.93
N THR A 218 4.77 15.28 7.98
CA THR A 218 4.04 16.56 7.91
C THR A 218 4.95 17.62 7.29
N PRO A 219 4.41 18.76 6.78
CA PRO A 219 5.23 19.91 6.43
C PRO A 219 6.19 20.35 7.55
N ARG A 220 5.81 20.14 8.83
CA ARG A 220 6.71 20.35 9.98
C ARG A 220 7.87 19.36 10.01
N SER A 221 7.62 18.09 9.67
CA SER A 221 8.64 17.06 9.59
C SER A 221 9.64 17.38 8.47
N ALA A 222 9.17 17.82 7.29
CA ALA A 222 10.04 18.28 6.20
C ALA A 222 10.92 19.47 6.61
N VAL A 223 10.36 20.46 7.32
CA VAL A 223 11.13 21.59 7.89
C VAL A 223 12.18 21.11 8.90
N LEU A 224 11.89 20.08 9.71
CA LEU A 224 12.85 19.52 10.65
C LEU A 224 13.97 18.74 9.96
N ILE A 225 13.68 17.98 8.88
CA ILE A 225 14.74 17.34 8.10
C ILE A 225 15.60 18.39 7.41
N GLN A 226 15.00 19.40 6.79
CA GLN A 226 15.75 20.48 6.16
C GLN A 226 16.67 21.18 7.17
N ARG A 227 16.17 21.42 8.40
CA ARG A 227 17.00 21.97 9.47
C ARG A 227 18.14 21.02 9.85
N LEU A 228 17.89 19.72 9.91
CA LEU A 228 18.93 18.72 10.18
C LEU A 228 19.95 18.65 9.04
N ALA A 229 19.51 18.69 7.77
CA ALA A 229 20.37 18.76 6.59
C ALA A 229 21.27 20.00 6.64
N ASN A 230 20.71 21.16 7.01
CA ASN A 230 21.47 22.39 7.16
C ASN A 230 22.50 22.31 8.30
N LEU A 231 22.17 21.63 9.41
CA LEU A 231 23.12 21.40 10.50
C LEU A 231 24.24 20.44 10.08
N MET A 232 23.90 19.39 9.33
CA MET A 232 24.89 18.45 8.78
C MET A 232 25.78 19.11 7.72
N GLU A 233 25.26 20.02 6.90
CA GLU A 233 26.05 20.79 5.94
C GLU A 233 26.96 21.79 6.64
N ARG A 234 26.46 22.47 7.69
CA ARG A 234 27.26 23.36 8.54
C ARG A 234 28.46 22.63 9.14
N ASP A 235 28.25 21.43 9.68
CA ASP A 235 29.27 20.66 10.41
C ASP A 235 29.93 19.56 9.55
N ARG A 236 29.76 19.63 8.22
CA ARG A 236 30.13 18.58 7.28
C ARG A 236 31.58 18.14 7.37
N GLN A 237 32.51 19.07 7.56
CA GLN A 237 33.94 18.76 7.67
C GLN A 237 34.26 17.91 8.91
N ILE A 238 33.57 18.18 10.02
CA ILE A 238 33.76 17.50 11.30
C ILE A 238 33.16 16.11 11.25
N LEU A 239 31.92 16.01 10.77
CA LEU A 239 31.24 14.73 10.58
C LEU A 239 32.03 13.82 9.63
N ALA A 240 32.63 14.37 8.56
CA ALA A 240 33.46 13.62 7.64
C ALA A 240 34.76 13.12 8.29
N SER A 241 35.36 13.94 9.17
CA SER A 241 36.55 13.57 9.93
C SER A 241 36.26 12.46 10.94
N LEU A 242 35.11 12.51 11.63
CA LEU A 242 34.68 11.45 12.56
C LEU A 242 34.38 10.14 11.83
N GLU A 243 33.66 10.20 10.72
CA GLU A 243 33.39 9.03 9.86
C GLU A 243 34.70 8.41 9.34
N THR A 244 35.65 9.24 8.92
CA THR A 244 36.98 8.78 8.49
C THR A 244 37.76 8.13 9.62
N LEU A 245 37.73 8.71 10.82
CA LEU A 245 38.43 8.19 11.99
C LEU A 245 37.85 6.83 12.41
N ASP A 246 36.53 6.67 12.41
CA ASP A 246 35.85 5.44 12.86
C ASP A 246 35.91 4.31 11.83
N THR A 247 35.90 4.64 10.53
CA THR A 247 35.81 3.64 9.45
C THR A 247 37.08 3.45 8.64
N GLY A 248 38.05 4.36 8.75
CA GLY A 248 39.33 4.33 8.02
C GLY A 248 39.26 4.75 6.55
N LYS A 249 38.09 5.15 6.03
CA LYS A 249 37.96 5.56 4.63
C LYS A 249 38.60 6.95 4.40
N PRO A 250 39.12 7.27 3.19
CA PRO A 250 39.71 8.57 2.95
C PRO A 250 38.72 9.72 3.20
N HIS A 251 39.18 10.80 3.84
CA HIS A 251 38.35 11.97 4.19
C HIS A 251 37.56 12.55 3.02
N SER A 252 38.15 12.56 1.82
CA SER A 252 37.46 13.02 0.61
C SER A 252 36.20 12.20 0.29
N VAL A 253 36.20 10.89 0.59
CA VAL A 253 35.04 9.99 0.39
C VAL A 253 33.97 10.25 1.44
N SER A 254 34.33 10.32 2.73
CA SER A 254 33.38 10.69 3.79
C SER A 254 32.73 12.06 3.55
N TYR A 255 33.52 13.03 3.09
CA TYR A 255 33.05 14.40 2.85
C TYR A 255 32.13 14.51 1.63
N ALA A 256 32.54 13.95 0.50
CA ALA A 256 31.84 14.13 -0.77
C ALA A 256 30.70 13.12 -0.95
N ALA A 257 30.93 11.85 -0.63
CA ALA A 257 29.96 10.78 -0.84
C ALA A 257 29.03 10.60 0.35
N ASP A 258 29.54 10.19 1.52
CA ASP A 258 28.66 9.81 2.63
C ASP A 258 27.81 10.97 3.12
N LEU A 259 28.45 12.10 3.46
CA LEU A 259 27.71 13.28 3.89
C LEU A 259 26.99 13.97 2.75
N GLY A 260 27.58 14.00 1.55
CA GLY A 260 26.91 14.60 0.40
C GLY A 260 25.60 13.92 0.06
N LEU A 261 25.58 12.59 0.02
CA LEU A 261 24.39 11.79 -0.23
C LEU A 261 23.40 11.85 0.94
N SER A 262 23.91 11.86 2.19
CA SER A 262 23.05 11.96 3.37
C SER A 262 22.31 13.30 3.42
N ILE A 263 23.00 14.41 3.21
CA ILE A 263 22.42 15.77 3.24
C ILE A 263 21.43 15.96 2.09
N ALA A 264 21.80 15.51 0.88
CA ALA A 264 20.92 15.60 -0.29
C ALA A 264 19.63 14.78 -0.11
N GLY A 265 19.71 13.60 0.53
CA GLY A 265 18.51 12.80 0.86
C GLY A 265 17.58 13.48 1.87
N MET A 266 18.05 14.51 2.57
CA MET A 266 17.40 15.13 3.71
C MET A 266 16.77 16.50 3.37
N SER A 267 17.34 17.29 2.46
CA SER A 267 16.85 18.64 2.15
C SER A 267 15.60 18.68 1.27
N ASP A 268 15.48 17.86 0.22
CA ASP A 268 14.60 18.23 -0.91
C ASP A 268 13.41 17.29 -1.20
N HIS A 269 12.74 16.72 -0.19
CA HIS A 269 11.73 15.67 -0.45
C HIS A 269 10.32 15.99 0.05
N PHE A 270 9.41 16.23 -0.90
CA PHE A 270 7.99 15.98 -0.73
C PHE A 270 7.73 14.46 -0.85
N THR A 271 7.23 13.84 0.21
CA THR A 271 6.95 12.38 0.22
C THR A 271 5.45 12.12 0.24
N CYS A 272 4.95 11.48 -0.82
CA CYS A 272 3.60 10.95 -0.91
C CYS A 272 3.65 9.41 -1.05
N THR A 273 2.72 8.69 -0.43
CA THR A 273 2.61 7.23 -0.57
C THR A 273 1.44 6.88 -1.49
N ARG A 274 1.73 6.16 -2.57
CA ARG A 274 0.74 5.61 -3.50
C ARG A 274 0.66 4.10 -3.34
N HIS A 275 -0.53 3.54 -3.55
CA HIS A 275 -0.68 2.10 -3.73
C HIS A 275 -0.51 1.77 -5.20
N GLU A 276 0.50 0.95 -5.52
CA GLU A 276 0.75 0.44 -6.85
C GLU A 276 0.45 -1.06 -6.90
N PRO A 277 0.03 -1.60 -8.07
CA PRO A 277 -0.18 -3.02 -8.23
C PRO A 277 1.07 -3.79 -7.82
N VAL A 278 0.89 -4.84 -7.03
CA VAL A 278 1.92 -5.88 -6.92
C VAL A 278 2.02 -6.52 -8.31
N ARG A 279 3.24 -6.85 -8.78
CA ARG A 279 3.46 -7.42 -10.12
C ARG A 279 2.85 -8.83 -10.24
N ALA A 280 3.47 -9.74 -10.98
CA ALA A 280 2.88 -11.06 -11.19
C ALA A 280 2.61 -11.79 -9.85
N CYS A 281 1.41 -12.37 -9.75
CA CYS A 281 0.98 -13.13 -8.59
C CYS A 281 0.74 -14.58 -9.01
N GLY A 282 1.25 -15.55 -8.23
CA GLY A 282 1.01 -16.97 -8.42
C GLY A 282 0.01 -17.52 -7.41
N GLN A 283 -0.99 -18.28 -7.85
CA GLN A 283 -2.02 -18.82 -6.98
C GLN A 283 -2.07 -20.34 -7.04
N PHE A 284 -2.04 -21.00 -5.89
CA PHE A 284 -2.39 -22.42 -5.76
C PHE A 284 -3.90 -22.56 -5.61
N ILE A 285 -4.54 -23.29 -6.52
CA ILE A 285 -5.97 -23.54 -6.48
C ILE A 285 -6.26 -24.92 -5.87
N PRO A 286 -7.07 -25.00 -4.80
CA PRO A 286 -7.49 -26.28 -4.25
C PRO A 286 -8.48 -26.98 -5.18
N TRP A 287 -8.65 -28.29 -4.99
CA TRP A 287 -9.46 -29.14 -5.85
C TRP A 287 -10.97 -29.05 -5.60
N ASN A 288 -11.40 -28.55 -4.44
CA ASN A 288 -12.81 -28.49 -4.05
C ASN A 288 -13.59 -27.40 -4.81
N PHE A 289 -13.05 -26.18 -4.88
CA PHE A 289 -13.71 -25.03 -5.51
C PHE A 289 -12.88 -24.45 -6.65
N GLN A 290 -12.54 -25.25 -7.66
CA GLN A 290 -11.58 -24.86 -8.69
C GLN A 290 -11.93 -23.55 -9.39
N LEU A 291 -13.15 -23.42 -9.93
CA LEU A 291 -13.58 -22.22 -10.67
C LEU A 291 -13.78 -21.01 -9.77
N LEU A 292 -14.42 -21.21 -8.61
CA LEU A 292 -14.68 -20.15 -7.65
C LEU A 292 -13.37 -19.56 -7.11
N MET A 293 -12.36 -20.39 -6.81
CA MET A 293 -11.07 -19.93 -6.32
C MET A 293 -10.23 -19.25 -7.41
N GLN A 294 -10.35 -19.70 -8.67
CA GLN A 294 -9.77 -19.00 -9.83
C GLN A 294 -10.38 -17.61 -10.02
N ALA A 295 -11.70 -17.49 -9.96
CA ALA A 295 -12.39 -16.21 -10.14
C ALA A 295 -12.22 -15.26 -8.94
N GLY A 296 -12.19 -15.80 -7.72
CA GLY A 296 -12.07 -15.02 -6.48
C GLY A 296 -10.70 -14.38 -6.27
N SER A 297 -9.69 -14.82 -7.01
CA SER A 297 -8.35 -14.24 -7.00
C SER A 297 -7.97 -13.86 -8.43
N TRP A 298 -8.00 -12.57 -8.71
CA TRP A 298 -7.58 -11.96 -9.98
C TRP A 298 -6.05 -12.04 -10.19
N ALA A 299 -5.42 -13.12 -9.76
CA ALA A 299 -4.00 -13.35 -9.93
C ALA A 299 -3.71 -13.76 -11.39
N PRO A 300 -2.69 -13.19 -12.06
CA PRO A 300 -2.38 -13.46 -13.46
C PRO A 300 -1.75 -14.85 -13.71
N LEU A 301 -1.46 -15.62 -12.66
CA LEU A 301 -0.94 -16.99 -12.76
C LEU A 301 -1.68 -17.93 -11.81
N TRP A 302 -2.25 -18.99 -12.38
CA TRP A 302 -3.01 -20.02 -11.67
C TRP A 302 -2.29 -21.37 -11.74
N LEU A 303 -2.16 -22.06 -10.62
CA LEU A 303 -1.61 -23.41 -10.53
C LEU A 303 -2.71 -24.42 -10.22
N CYS A 304 -2.85 -25.41 -11.10
CA CYS A 304 -3.95 -26.36 -11.08
C CYS A 304 -3.44 -27.80 -11.06
N ARG A 305 -3.90 -28.63 -10.12
CA ARG A 305 -3.49 -30.05 -10.06
C ARG A 305 -4.19 -30.93 -11.11
N PHE A 306 -5.36 -30.53 -11.60
CA PHE A 306 -6.18 -31.30 -12.54
C PHE A 306 -6.60 -30.42 -13.75
N PRO A 307 -6.72 -31.00 -14.96
CA PRO A 307 -7.35 -30.34 -16.10
C PRO A 307 -8.88 -30.47 -15.94
N PRO A 308 -9.70 -29.40 -15.99
CA PRO A 308 -9.44 -28.11 -16.64
C PRO A 308 -9.58 -26.93 -15.66
N CYS A 309 -8.56 -26.07 -15.62
CA CYS A 309 -8.78 -24.68 -15.25
C CYS A 309 -9.35 -23.96 -16.49
N SER A 310 -10.66 -24.14 -16.71
CA SER A 310 -11.37 -23.73 -17.93
C SER A 310 -11.51 -22.21 -18.10
N LEU A 311 -11.11 -21.41 -17.11
CA LEU A 311 -11.17 -19.96 -17.21
C LEU A 311 -10.18 -19.37 -18.22
N THR A 312 -9.04 -20.02 -18.48
CA THR A 312 -8.07 -19.47 -19.45
C THR A 312 -8.54 -19.51 -20.89
N SER A 313 -9.35 -20.49 -21.29
CA SER A 313 -9.94 -20.45 -22.64
C SER A 313 -10.86 -19.24 -22.79
N PHE A 314 -11.59 -18.89 -21.72
CA PHE A 314 -12.44 -17.70 -21.70
C PHE A 314 -11.65 -16.39 -21.66
N LEU A 315 -10.45 -16.35 -21.08
CA LEU A 315 -9.61 -15.14 -21.14
C LEU A 315 -9.27 -14.74 -22.57
N ARG A 316 -8.92 -15.72 -23.40
CA ARG A 316 -8.61 -15.47 -24.82
C ARG A 316 -9.86 -15.00 -25.56
N GLU A 317 -10.98 -15.67 -25.35
CA GLU A 317 -12.26 -15.31 -25.99
C GLU A 317 -12.74 -13.91 -25.56
N ALA A 318 -12.52 -13.53 -24.30
CA ALA A 318 -12.84 -12.22 -23.76
C ALA A 318 -11.86 -11.10 -24.19
N GLY A 319 -10.78 -11.43 -24.91
CA GLY A 319 -9.84 -10.45 -25.44
C GLY A 319 -8.80 -9.93 -24.44
N PHE A 320 -8.48 -10.68 -23.38
CA PHE A 320 -7.38 -10.31 -22.49
C PHE A 320 -6.03 -10.36 -23.22
N PRO A 321 -5.10 -9.43 -22.93
CA PRO A 321 -3.76 -9.45 -23.53
C PRO A 321 -3.00 -10.76 -23.24
N GLU A 322 -2.11 -11.14 -24.16
CA GLU A 322 -1.26 -12.32 -24.01
C GLU A 322 -0.43 -12.24 -22.71
N GLY A 323 -0.35 -13.36 -21.99
CA GLY A 323 0.43 -13.46 -20.75
C GLY A 323 -0.25 -12.89 -19.50
N VAL A 324 -1.45 -12.29 -19.60
CA VAL A 324 -2.21 -11.82 -18.42
C VAL A 324 -2.73 -12.98 -17.57
N GLY A 325 -3.04 -14.12 -18.18
CA GLY A 325 -3.47 -15.32 -17.46
C GLY A 325 -2.68 -16.52 -17.93
N ASN A 326 -2.01 -17.19 -17.00
CA ASN A 326 -1.21 -18.37 -17.27
C ASN A 326 -1.67 -19.52 -16.38
N ILE A 327 -1.68 -20.74 -16.90
CA ILE A 327 -1.88 -21.95 -16.09
C ILE A 327 -0.63 -22.82 -16.18
N LEU A 328 -0.16 -23.25 -15.02
CA LEU A 328 0.78 -24.35 -14.93
C LEU A 328 0.13 -25.50 -14.16
N SER A 329 0.03 -26.65 -14.83
CA SER A 329 -0.48 -27.86 -14.21
C SER A 329 0.65 -28.67 -13.58
N GLY A 330 0.41 -29.21 -12.38
CA GLY A 330 1.37 -30.09 -11.74
C GLY A 330 1.05 -30.43 -10.29
N PHE A 331 1.90 -31.27 -9.69
CA PHE A 331 1.74 -31.69 -8.31
C PHE A 331 2.23 -30.61 -7.34
N GLY A 332 1.63 -30.59 -6.15
CA GLY A 332 1.91 -29.62 -5.10
C GLY A 332 3.41 -29.33 -4.92
N PRO A 333 4.27 -30.32 -4.64
CA PRO A 333 5.69 -30.07 -4.40
C PRO A 333 6.44 -29.43 -5.57
N THR A 334 6.22 -29.92 -6.80
CA THR A 334 6.92 -29.44 -8.00
C THR A 334 6.42 -28.09 -8.46
N SER A 335 5.10 -27.90 -8.58
CA SER A 335 4.53 -26.61 -8.94
C SER A 335 4.70 -25.57 -7.83
N ALA A 336 4.75 -26.00 -6.56
CA ALA A 336 5.01 -25.09 -5.45
C ALA A 336 6.42 -24.56 -5.44
N ALA A 337 7.41 -25.39 -5.73
CA ALA A 337 8.78 -24.92 -5.88
C ALA A 337 8.87 -23.83 -6.96
N VAL A 338 8.22 -24.02 -8.11
CA VAL A 338 8.23 -23.01 -9.20
C VAL A 338 7.69 -21.67 -8.71
N VAL A 339 6.50 -21.62 -8.10
CA VAL A 339 5.94 -20.34 -7.64
C VAL A 339 6.66 -19.78 -6.41
N ALA A 340 7.17 -20.64 -5.53
CA ALA A 340 7.92 -20.23 -4.36
C ALA A 340 9.29 -19.65 -4.72
N GLN A 341 9.94 -20.13 -5.78
CA GLN A 341 11.31 -19.77 -6.14
C GLN A 341 11.36 -18.73 -7.27
N HIS A 342 10.41 -18.71 -8.20
CA HIS A 342 10.52 -17.86 -9.39
C HIS A 342 10.55 -16.35 -9.05
N MET A 343 11.64 -15.68 -9.43
CA MET A 343 11.91 -14.27 -9.14
C MET A 343 10.91 -13.30 -9.77
N GLY A 344 10.28 -13.69 -10.87
CA GLY A 344 9.25 -12.89 -11.54
C GLY A 344 7.90 -12.85 -10.81
N ILE A 345 7.71 -13.63 -9.74
CA ILE A 345 6.46 -13.68 -8.97
C ILE A 345 6.66 -12.91 -7.66
N ASP A 346 5.92 -11.83 -7.47
CA ASP A 346 6.06 -10.93 -6.31
C ASP A 346 5.06 -11.25 -5.18
N LYS A 347 4.02 -12.05 -5.47
CA LYS A 347 3.05 -12.50 -4.47
C LYS A 347 2.52 -13.89 -4.75
N ALA A 348 2.34 -14.70 -3.71
CA ALA A 348 1.76 -16.03 -3.80
C ALA A 348 0.53 -16.22 -2.92
N PHE A 349 -0.42 -17.04 -3.38
CA PHE A 349 -1.62 -17.44 -2.64
C PHE A 349 -1.69 -18.95 -2.45
N THR A 350 -1.93 -19.45 -1.23
CA THR A 350 -1.84 -20.89 -0.91
C THR A 350 -3.04 -21.44 -0.13
N GLY A 351 -3.26 -22.76 -0.27
CA GLY A 351 -4.29 -23.56 0.39
C GLY A 351 -3.79 -24.25 1.68
N SER A 352 -4.07 -25.55 1.88
CA SER A 352 -3.84 -26.34 3.13
C SER A 352 -2.64 -25.92 4.01
N THR A 353 -2.79 -25.99 5.33
CA THR A 353 -1.79 -25.53 6.31
C THR A 353 -0.39 -26.12 6.09
N GLU A 354 -0.30 -27.41 5.76
CA GLU A 354 0.97 -28.09 5.50
C GLU A 354 1.69 -27.52 4.27
N ILE A 355 0.97 -27.43 3.14
CA ILE A 355 1.50 -26.86 1.90
C ILE A 355 1.81 -25.37 2.07
N GLY A 356 0.96 -24.62 2.78
CA GLY A 356 1.21 -23.21 3.08
C GLY A 356 2.54 -23.00 3.82
N ARG A 357 2.83 -23.83 4.82
CA ARG A 357 4.13 -23.81 5.52
C ARG A 357 5.29 -24.19 4.61
N LEU A 358 5.12 -25.22 3.78
CA LEU A 358 6.16 -25.65 2.84
C LEU A 358 6.50 -24.53 1.85
N VAL A 359 5.49 -23.95 1.19
CA VAL A 359 5.69 -22.88 0.19
C VAL A 359 6.33 -21.64 0.82
N MET A 360 5.86 -21.23 2.01
CA MET A 360 6.48 -20.11 2.72
C MET A 360 7.94 -20.39 3.07
N LYS A 361 8.24 -21.60 3.57
CA LYS A 361 9.61 -22.01 3.89
C LYS A 361 10.50 -21.94 2.65
N GLU A 362 10.08 -22.55 1.55
CA GLU A 362 10.82 -22.53 0.29
C GLU A 362 11.06 -21.11 -0.20
N ALA A 363 10.02 -20.27 -0.21
CA ALA A 363 10.15 -18.90 -0.71
C ALA A 363 10.97 -17.97 0.18
N GLN A 364 11.10 -18.26 1.48
CA GLN A 364 11.87 -17.44 2.42
C GLN A 364 13.32 -17.92 2.56
N GLN A 365 13.58 -19.21 2.39
CA GLN A 365 14.89 -19.81 2.66
C GLN A 365 15.71 -20.05 1.40
N HIS A 366 15.08 -20.15 0.23
CA HIS A 366 15.79 -20.44 -1.01
C HIS A 366 16.57 -19.21 -1.49
N GLN A 367 17.86 -19.39 -1.78
CA GLN A 367 18.77 -18.33 -2.24
C GLN A 367 18.29 -17.63 -3.53
N ASP A 368 17.60 -18.38 -4.39
CA ASP A 368 17.07 -17.88 -5.67
C ASP A 368 15.67 -17.26 -5.58
N SER A 369 15.19 -16.92 -4.37
CA SER A 369 13.86 -16.33 -4.15
C SER A 369 13.92 -14.85 -3.73
N ASN A 370 12.92 -14.08 -4.15
CA ASN A 370 12.76 -12.64 -3.89
C ASN A 370 12.05 -12.30 -2.57
N ILE A 371 11.89 -13.25 -1.63
CA ILE A 371 11.11 -13.05 -0.39
C ILE A 371 9.71 -12.47 -0.69
N LYS A 372 9.01 -13.12 -1.63
CA LYS A 372 7.69 -12.73 -2.12
C LYS A 372 6.64 -12.59 -1.01
N LYS A 373 5.64 -11.74 -1.25
CA LYS A 373 4.50 -11.55 -0.34
C LYS A 373 3.59 -12.79 -0.36
N PHE A 374 2.93 -13.06 0.76
CA PHE A 374 2.00 -14.18 0.87
C PHE A 374 0.61 -13.72 1.32
N THR A 375 -0.43 -14.30 0.71
CA THR A 375 -1.80 -14.31 1.22
C THR A 375 -2.21 -15.77 1.36
N VAL A 376 -2.67 -16.19 2.52
CA VAL A 376 -2.87 -17.63 2.77
C VAL A 376 -4.23 -17.90 3.38
N ASP A 377 -4.97 -18.80 2.75
CA ASP A 377 -6.23 -19.33 3.24
C ASP A 377 -6.05 -20.83 3.51
N LEU A 378 -5.80 -21.15 4.78
CA LEU A 378 -5.37 -22.47 5.22
C LEU A 378 -6.55 -23.33 5.71
N GLY A 379 -6.24 -24.51 6.23
CA GLY A 379 -7.27 -25.41 6.78
C GLY A 379 -7.88 -24.87 8.07
N GLY A 380 -9.18 -25.09 8.25
CA GLY A 380 -9.95 -24.75 9.44
C GLY A 380 -10.48 -25.97 10.19
N LYS A 381 -10.99 -25.73 11.40
CA LYS A 381 -11.80 -26.69 12.17
C LYS A 381 -12.98 -25.96 12.80
N ALA A 382 -13.82 -25.35 11.96
CA ALA A 382 -14.82 -24.39 12.40
C ALA A 382 -15.81 -25.02 13.41
N PRO A 383 -16.11 -24.32 14.51
CA PRO A 383 -17.17 -24.71 15.44
C PRO A 383 -18.54 -24.19 14.96
N ASN A 384 -19.58 -24.97 15.19
CA ASN A 384 -20.98 -24.52 15.21
C ASN A 384 -21.49 -24.72 16.65
N ILE A 385 -22.11 -23.70 17.24
CA ILE A 385 -22.48 -23.68 18.66
C ILE A 385 -23.97 -23.39 18.76
N ILE A 386 -24.71 -24.32 19.38
CA ILE A 386 -26.17 -24.32 19.45
C ILE A 386 -26.57 -24.24 20.92
N PHE A 387 -27.18 -23.12 21.29
CA PHE A 387 -27.74 -22.89 22.62
C PHE A 387 -29.20 -23.36 22.70
N ALA A 388 -29.68 -23.60 23.91
CA ALA A 388 -31.03 -24.10 24.17
C ALA A 388 -32.14 -23.10 23.82
N ASP A 389 -31.80 -21.81 23.69
CA ASP A 389 -32.71 -20.75 23.25
C ASP A 389 -32.73 -20.55 21.72
N ALA A 390 -31.92 -21.30 20.98
CA ALA A 390 -31.95 -21.29 19.52
C ALA A 390 -33.24 -21.92 18.99
N ASN A 391 -33.68 -21.49 17.80
CA ASN A 391 -34.71 -22.21 17.06
C ASN A 391 -34.14 -23.58 16.64
N LEU A 392 -34.57 -24.64 17.32
CA LEU A 392 -33.98 -25.97 17.15
C LEU A 392 -34.23 -26.56 15.76
N ASP A 393 -35.35 -26.23 15.12
CA ASP A 393 -35.66 -26.69 13.75
C ASP A 393 -34.67 -26.11 12.75
N GLU A 394 -34.47 -24.78 12.79
CA GLU A 394 -33.49 -24.09 11.94
C GLU A 394 -32.06 -24.53 12.28
N ALA A 395 -31.74 -24.69 13.56
CA ALA A 395 -30.41 -25.07 14.00
C ALA A 395 -30.00 -26.45 13.49
N VAL A 396 -30.93 -27.42 13.52
CA VAL A 396 -30.69 -28.78 12.99
C VAL A 396 -30.52 -28.74 11.47
N GLU A 397 -31.36 -28.01 10.75
CA GLU A 397 -31.29 -27.90 9.29
C GLU A 397 -29.99 -27.23 8.84
N GLN A 398 -29.64 -26.09 9.44
CA GLN A 398 -28.43 -25.34 9.11
C GLN A 398 -27.16 -26.12 9.45
N ALA A 399 -27.10 -26.75 10.64
CA ALA A 399 -25.96 -27.58 11.00
C ALA A 399 -25.75 -28.74 10.02
N HIS A 400 -26.85 -29.33 9.53
CA HIS A 400 -26.79 -30.39 8.52
C HIS A 400 -26.34 -29.83 7.17
N ARG A 401 -26.92 -28.71 6.74
CA ARG A 401 -26.56 -28.07 5.47
C ARG A 401 -25.08 -27.68 5.43
N GLU A 402 -24.58 -27.00 6.46
CA GLU A 402 -23.19 -26.55 6.54
C GLU A 402 -22.20 -27.71 6.60
N LEU A 403 -22.50 -28.77 7.35
CA LEU A 403 -21.60 -29.91 7.48
C LEU A 403 -21.51 -30.71 6.18
N PHE A 404 -22.64 -30.96 5.52
CA PHE A 404 -22.70 -31.85 4.35
C PHE A 404 -22.63 -31.12 3.01
N PHE A 405 -22.59 -29.79 3.02
CA PHE A 405 -22.36 -28.99 1.82
C PHE A 405 -21.07 -29.46 1.12
N HIS A 406 -21.14 -29.64 -0.20
CA HIS A 406 -20.02 -30.10 -1.01
C HIS A 406 -19.32 -31.36 -0.44
N GLN A 407 -20.11 -32.30 0.08
CA GLN A 407 -19.64 -33.55 0.68
C GLN A 407 -18.66 -33.35 1.85
N SER A 408 -18.78 -32.23 2.58
CA SER A 408 -17.89 -31.84 3.68
C SER A 408 -16.44 -31.59 3.24
N GLN A 409 -16.26 -31.08 2.02
CA GLN A 409 -14.96 -30.82 1.41
C GLN A 409 -14.71 -29.30 1.24
N CYS A 410 -15.29 -28.44 2.08
CA CYS A 410 -15.00 -27.00 2.11
C CYS A 410 -14.10 -26.62 3.28
N CYS A 411 -13.32 -25.55 3.11
CA CYS A 411 -12.43 -25.04 4.14
C CYS A 411 -13.17 -24.41 5.34
N GLY A 412 -14.38 -23.90 5.12
CA GLY A 412 -15.20 -23.22 6.13
C GLY A 412 -16.26 -24.10 6.79
N ASP A 413 -16.35 -25.40 6.45
CA ASP A 413 -17.42 -26.26 6.95
C ASP A 413 -17.38 -26.37 8.48
N ALA A 414 -18.58 -26.31 9.08
CA ALA A 414 -18.79 -26.48 10.51
C ALA A 414 -18.61 -27.94 10.94
N ILE A 415 -17.37 -28.39 11.06
CA ILE A 415 -17.01 -29.78 11.34
C ILE A 415 -16.96 -30.15 12.83
N ARG A 416 -17.33 -29.22 13.72
CA ARG A 416 -17.50 -29.47 15.16
C ARG A 416 -18.77 -28.79 15.63
N THR A 417 -19.79 -29.56 15.96
CA THR A 417 -21.05 -29.03 16.50
C THR A 417 -21.09 -29.20 18.01
N PHE A 418 -21.18 -28.08 18.73
CA PHE A 418 -21.35 -28.01 20.17
C PHE A 418 -22.80 -27.67 20.47
N VAL A 419 -23.44 -28.47 21.31
CA VAL A 419 -24.87 -28.31 21.62
C VAL A 419 -25.03 -28.24 23.13
N GLU A 420 -25.81 -27.27 23.60
CA GLU A 420 -26.12 -27.14 25.02
C GLU A 420 -26.86 -28.36 25.55
N GLY A 421 -26.48 -28.82 26.74
CA GLY A 421 -26.90 -30.11 27.29
C GLY A 421 -28.42 -30.30 27.37
N MET A 422 -29.20 -29.23 27.57
CA MET A 422 -30.67 -29.32 27.62
C MET A 422 -31.31 -29.78 26.32
N VAL A 423 -30.72 -29.47 25.16
CA VAL A 423 -31.28 -29.78 23.83
C VAL A 423 -30.45 -30.83 23.07
N TYR A 424 -29.42 -31.40 23.72
CA TYR A 424 -28.45 -32.30 23.08
C TYR A 424 -29.10 -33.55 22.48
N ASP A 425 -29.85 -34.32 23.27
CA ASP A 425 -30.42 -35.59 22.82
C ASP A 425 -31.43 -35.40 21.68
N GLU A 426 -32.24 -34.35 21.78
CA GLU A 426 -33.22 -33.97 20.77
C GLU A 426 -32.55 -33.54 19.46
N PHE A 427 -31.53 -32.67 19.55
CA PHE A 427 -30.73 -32.26 18.40
C PHE A 427 -30.09 -33.46 17.69
N VAL A 428 -29.46 -34.37 18.45
CA VAL A 428 -28.79 -35.57 17.90
C VAL A 428 -29.81 -36.49 17.22
N ALA A 429 -30.98 -36.69 17.82
CA ALA A 429 -32.04 -37.51 17.23
C ALA A 429 -32.51 -36.94 15.89
N ARG A 430 -32.83 -35.64 15.83
CA ARG A 430 -33.29 -34.97 14.60
C ARG A 430 -32.20 -34.92 13.53
N SER A 431 -30.95 -34.61 13.92
CA SER A 431 -29.81 -34.59 13.00
C SER A 431 -29.56 -35.96 12.36
N ARG A 432 -29.71 -37.05 13.13
CA ARG A 432 -29.62 -38.42 12.62
C ARG A 432 -30.72 -38.75 11.61
N GLU A 433 -31.94 -38.26 11.83
CA GLU A 433 -33.05 -38.46 10.89
C GLU A 433 -32.80 -37.74 9.57
N LEU A 434 -32.31 -36.49 9.60
CA LEU A 434 -31.94 -35.78 8.38
C LEU A 434 -30.81 -36.49 7.64
N ALA A 435 -29.76 -36.94 8.34
CA ALA A 435 -28.66 -37.65 7.72
C ALA A 435 -29.06 -38.94 7.01
N ARG A 436 -30.11 -39.63 7.50
CA ARG A 436 -30.66 -40.85 6.86
C ARG A 436 -31.48 -40.58 5.60
N LYS A 437 -32.06 -39.39 5.48
CA LYS A 437 -32.87 -39.00 4.32
C LYS A 437 -32.01 -38.57 3.13
N ARG A 438 -30.74 -38.27 3.38
CA ARG A 438 -29.81 -37.78 2.36
C ARG A 438 -29.55 -38.82 1.28
N VAL A 439 -29.81 -38.45 0.03
CA VAL A 439 -29.62 -39.34 -1.13
C VAL A 439 -28.15 -39.31 -1.56
N VAL A 440 -27.48 -40.45 -1.47
CA VAL A 440 -26.10 -40.63 -1.95
C VAL A 440 -26.14 -41.32 -3.30
N GLY A 441 -25.58 -40.71 -4.33
CA GLY A 441 -25.74 -41.18 -5.70
C GLY A 441 -24.82 -40.52 -6.72
N ASP A 442 -25.22 -40.63 -7.99
CA ASP A 442 -24.48 -40.06 -9.12
C ASP A 442 -24.51 -38.53 -9.04
N PRO A 443 -23.37 -37.82 -9.10
CA PRO A 443 -23.33 -36.35 -9.06
C PRO A 443 -24.06 -35.65 -10.22
N PHE A 444 -24.42 -36.37 -11.30
CA PHE A 444 -25.22 -35.84 -12.41
C PHE A 444 -26.72 -36.10 -12.25
N ASP A 445 -27.13 -36.87 -11.24
CA ASP A 445 -28.54 -37.03 -10.89
C ASP A 445 -29.00 -35.85 -10.04
N LEU A 446 -30.04 -35.15 -10.49
CA LEU A 446 -30.58 -33.97 -9.82
C LEU A 446 -31.25 -34.31 -8.48
N GLU A 447 -31.60 -35.59 -8.26
CA GLU A 447 -32.16 -36.08 -7.00
C GLU A 447 -31.08 -36.48 -5.98
N SER A 448 -29.79 -36.48 -6.36
CA SER A 448 -28.70 -36.82 -5.45
C SER A 448 -28.24 -35.63 -4.61
N ASP A 449 -28.35 -35.76 -3.29
CA ASP A 449 -27.86 -34.77 -2.32
C ASP A 449 -26.33 -34.84 -2.10
N GLN A 450 -25.73 -36.00 -2.39
CA GLN A 450 -24.34 -36.28 -2.05
C GLN A 450 -23.65 -37.19 -3.08
N GLY A 451 -22.63 -36.65 -3.74
CA GLY A 451 -21.72 -37.40 -4.59
C GLY A 451 -20.57 -38.09 -3.82
N PRO A 452 -19.59 -38.65 -4.55
CA PRO A 452 -18.44 -39.30 -3.94
C PRO A 452 -17.47 -38.29 -3.32
N GLN A 453 -16.58 -38.78 -2.45
CA GLN A 453 -15.36 -38.04 -2.08
C GLN A 453 -14.45 -37.90 -3.31
N ILE A 454 -13.60 -36.88 -3.32
CA ILE A 454 -12.77 -36.55 -4.50
C ILE A 454 -11.87 -37.71 -4.97
N ASP A 455 -11.31 -38.47 -4.03
CA ASP A 455 -10.48 -39.64 -4.32
C ASP A 455 -10.48 -40.65 -3.16
N GLY A 456 -9.88 -41.81 -3.39
CA GLY A 456 -9.77 -42.87 -2.38
C GLY A 456 -8.88 -42.52 -1.18
N ASN A 457 -7.90 -41.62 -1.34
CA ASN A 457 -7.05 -41.19 -0.22
C ASN A 457 -7.83 -40.32 0.77
N GLN A 458 -8.64 -39.40 0.26
CA GLN A 458 -9.54 -38.57 1.05
C GLN A 458 -10.57 -39.45 1.75
N GLY A 459 -11.21 -40.38 1.02
CA GLY A 459 -12.13 -41.35 1.60
C GLY A 459 -11.51 -42.17 2.75
N ASN A 460 -10.30 -42.70 2.54
CA ASN A 460 -9.56 -43.43 3.58
C ASN A 460 -9.23 -42.54 4.80
N THR A 461 -8.95 -41.26 4.58
CA THR A 461 -8.68 -40.31 5.68
C THR A 461 -9.93 -40.09 6.53
N VAL A 462 -11.09 -39.91 5.90
CA VAL A 462 -12.38 -39.80 6.60
C VAL A 462 -12.67 -41.06 7.40
N LEU A 463 -12.50 -42.24 6.81
CA LEU A 463 -12.70 -43.52 7.49
C LEU A 463 -11.77 -43.70 8.70
N LYS A 464 -10.50 -43.28 8.59
CA LYS A 464 -9.56 -43.30 9.74
C LYS A 464 -10.07 -42.47 10.93
N PHE A 465 -10.63 -41.29 10.69
CA PHE A 465 -11.19 -40.45 11.76
C PHE A 465 -12.46 -41.05 12.36
N ILE A 466 -13.31 -41.69 11.55
CA ILE A 466 -14.48 -42.43 12.04
C ILE A 466 -14.04 -43.59 12.96
N GLU A 467 -13.04 -44.37 12.55
CA GLU A 467 -12.50 -45.47 13.36
C GLU A 467 -11.76 -44.99 14.62
N ALA A 468 -11.12 -43.81 14.58
CA ALA A 468 -10.57 -43.18 15.78
C ALA A 468 -11.69 -42.81 16.77
N GLY A 469 -12.75 -42.14 16.29
CA GLY A 469 -13.92 -41.80 17.11
C GLY A 469 -14.57 -43.02 17.77
N LYS A 470 -14.69 -44.14 17.04
CA LYS A 470 -15.21 -45.42 17.56
C LYS A 470 -14.39 -45.92 18.76
N ARG A 471 -13.05 -45.90 18.63
CA ARG A 471 -12.13 -46.40 19.65
C ARG A 471 -12.07 -45.53 20.89
N GLU A 472 -12.18 -44.21 20.71
CA GLU A 472 -12.10 -43.23 21.79
C GLU A 472 -13.41 -43.09 22.59
N GLY A 473 -14.46 -43.85 22.24
CA GLY A 473 -15.75 -43.84 22.94
C GLY A 473 -16.63 -42.63 22.63
N LEU A 474 -16.26 -41.83 21.62
CA LEU A 474 -16.99 -40.64 21.17
C LEU A 474 -17.85 -40.96 19.95
N ILE A 475 -18.90 -41.79 20.08
CA ILE A 475 -19.84 -42.04 18.97
C ILE A 475 -21.29 -42.20 19.40
N GLY A 476 -22.13 -41.37 18.77
CA GLY A 476 -23.56 -41.61 18.55
C GLY A 476 -23.88 -41.95 17.09
N VAL A 477 -23.32 -43.02 16.51
CA VAL A 477 -23.80 -43.68 15.28
C VAL A 477 -23.42 -45.18 15.29
N ARG A 478 -24.43 -46.06 15.39
CA ARG A 478 -24.32 -47.49 15.11
C ARG A 478 -24.63 -47.70 13.63
N LEU A 479 -23.61 -47.93 12.80
CA LEU A 479 -23.80 -48.31 11.38
C LEU A 479 -24.37 -49.73 11.34
N GLN A 480 -25.54 -49.90 10.73
CA GLN A 480 -26.04 -51.23 10.35
C GLN A 480 -25.20 -51.73 9.17
N GLU A 481 -24.71 -52.96 9.27
CA GLU A 481 -24.02 -53.68 8.21
C GLU A 481 -24.93 -53.82 6.97
N GLY A 482 -24.53 -53.20 5.86
CA GLY A 482 -25.10 -53.48 4.54
C GLY A 482 -24.41 -54.70 3.92
N ARG A 483 -25.21 -55.71 3.54
CA ARG A 483 -24.78 -56.87 2.75
C ARG A 483 -24.25 -56.43 1.38
N ARG A 484 -23.18 -57.14 0.97
CA ARG A 484 -22.48 -57.26 -0.32
C ARG A 484 -22.99 -56.48 -1.52
#